data_AF-A0A2W2CQ08-F1
#
_entry.id   AF-A0A2W2CQ08-F1
#
_cell.length_a   1.000
_cell.length_b   1.000
_cell.length_c   1.000
_cell.angle_alpha   90.00
_cell.angle_beta   90.00
_cell.angle_gamma   90.00
#
_symmetry.space_group_name_H-M   'P 1'
#
loop_
_entity.id
_entity.type
_entity.pdbx_description
1 polymer ?
#
loop_
_entity_poly.entity_id
_entity_poly.type
_entity_poly.pdbx_seq_one_letter_code
_entity_poly.pdbx_strand_id
1 'polypeptide(L)'
;MSWRPSLAPIDDPVAKLGGLPVWIDEPFWPVSAQFGSPMTFIGQFPLPGPSLRMSYLFMTQDEESLAGTFEAEGGENALLIQPGGRVPSFVTGLATGTGPTLWRRGSQWTERVPVELHIDVHLPDEATASFFEREVAYQDAARRGVHFDGDNDHGRVDCRSYVGGQPLLWQPWTTDLDASWRFFFQLDDAEGWGDDEYALNFGGGSGYAFLSEDQREGRFFWDCV
;
A
#
# COMPACT_ATOMS: atom_id res chain seq x y z
N MET A 1 -9.80 6.12 4.09
CA MET A 1 -10.36 4.77 4.39
C MET A 1 -10.42 4.63 5.90
N SER A 2 -11.19 3.68 6.43
CA SER A 2 -11.12 3.29 7.84
C SER A 2 -11.00 1.77 7.98
N TRP A 3 -10.51 1.32 9.14
CA TRP A 3 -10.25 -0.09 9.42
C TRP A 3 -11.14 -0.59 10.54
N ARG A 4 -11.56 -1.85 10.47
CA ARG A 4 -12.28 -2.50 11.57
C ARG A 4 -11.77 -3.92 11.78
N PRO A 5 -11.38 -4.31 12.99
CA PRO A 5 -10.94 -5.68 13.26
C PRO A 5 -11.98 -6.73 12.88
N SER A 6 -11.51 -7.81 12.27
CA SER A 6 -12.31 -9.00 12.06
C SER A 6 -12.25 -9.95 13.26
N LEU A 7 -13.38 -10.56 13.59
CA LEU A 7 -13.48 -11.56 14.66
C LEU A 7 -13.26 -13.00 14.17
N ALA A 8 -13.22 -13.19 12.85
CA ALA A 8 -13.01 -14.47 12.17
C ALA A 8 -12.21 -14.24 10.87
N PRO A 9 -11.59 -15.27 10.29
CA PRO A 9 -10.91 -15.14 9.01
C PRO A 9 -11.80 -14.53 7.92
N ILE A 10 -11.27 -13.58 7.14
CA ILE A 10 -11.95 -13.03 5.97
C ILE A 10 -11.60 -13.91 4.76
N ASP A 11 -12.49 -14.82 4.42
CA ASP A 11 -12.31 -15.78 3.31
C ASP A 11 -12.91 -15.28 1.98
N ASP A 12 -13.60 -14.14 1.99
CA ASP A 12 -14.16 -13.52 0.78
C ASP A 12 -13.11 -12.67 0.05
N PRO A 13 -13.16 -12.60 -1.29
CA PRO A 13 -12.25 -11.80 -2.10
C PRO A 13 -12.65 -10.32 -2.08
N VAL A 14 -12.52 -9.70 -0.90
CA VAL A 14 -12.83 -8.30 -0.61
C VAL A 14 -11.57 -7.54 -0.20
N ALA A 15 -11.65 -6.22 -0.12
CA ALA A 15 -10.54 -5.41 0.37
C ALA A 15 -10.31 -5.68 1.87
N LYS A 16 -9.06 -6.00 2.25
CA LYS A 16 -8.66 -6.22 3.65
C LYS A 16 -7.17 -5.93 3.86
N LEU A 17 -6.80 -5.69 5.11
CA LEU A 17 -5.41 -5.68 5.58
C LEU A 17 -5.15 -6.88 6.48
N GLY A 18 -3.98 -7.48 6.36
CA GLY A 18 -3.56 -8.66 7.13
C GLY A 18 -4.44 -9.91 6.90
N GLY A 19 -4.29 -10.89 7.79
CA GLY A 19 -4.79 -12.25 7.61
C GLY A 19 -4.00 -13.04 6.56
N LEU A 20 -4.63 -14.08 6.00
CA LEU A 20 -4.08 -14.79 4.84
C LEU A 20 -4.70 -14.26 3.54
N PRO A 21 -3.96 -14.21 2.42
CA PRO A 21 -4.54 -13.84 1.14
C PRO A 21 -5.65 -14.80 0.72
N VAL A 22 -6.74 -14.25 0.20
CA VAL A 22 -7.76 -15.03 -0.51
C VAL A 22 -7.33 -15.18 -1.96
N TRP A 23 -6.54 -16.21 -2.25
CA TRP A 23 -6.00 -16.48 -3.58
C TRP A 23 -7.11 -16.80 -4.60
N ILE A 24 -7.13 -16.07 -5.73
CA ILE A 24 -8.06 -16.34 -6.83
C ILE A 24 -7.48 -17.37 -7.81
N ASP A 25 -6.15 -17.43 -7.92
CA ASP A 25 -5.40 -18.35 -8.77
C ASP A 25 -4.31 -19.07 -7.95
N GLU A 26 -3.38 -19.79 -8.58
CA GLU A 26 -2.30 -20.49 -7.88
C GLU A 26 -1.56 -19.57 -6.88
N PRO A 27 -1.43 -19.95 -5.60
CA PRO A 27 -0.75 -19.14 -4.61
C PRO A 27 0.71 -18.86 -4.97
N PHE A 28 1.12 -17.60 -4.82
CA PHE A 28 2.50 -17.18 -5.03
C PHE A 28 2.91 -16.20 -3.94
N TRP A 29 3.79 -16.62 -3.04
CA TRP A 29 4.23 -15.83 -1.90
C TRP A 29 5.61 -15.21 -2.18
N PRO A 30 5.72 -13.88 -2.35
CA PRO A 30 6.99 -13.22 -2.63
C PRO A 30 8.00 -13.41 -1.50
N VAL A 31 9.28 -13.55 -1.87
CA VAL A 31 10.41 -13.57 -0.92
C VAL A 31 11.29 -12.35 -1.13
N SER A 32 11.83 -11.82 -0.03
CA SER A 32 12.82 -10.74 -0.05
C SER A 32 14.01 -11.12 -0.95
N ALA A 33 14.40 -10.24 -1.86
CA ALA A 33 15.57 -10.45 -2.70
C ALA A 33 16.86 -10.45 -1.87
N GLN A 34 16.92 -9.63 -0.83
CA GLN A 34 18.07 -9.49 0.06
C GLN A 34 18.19 -10.63 1.07
N PHE A 35 17.08 -11.05 1.68
CA PHE A 35 17.11 -12.00 2.80
C PHE A 35 16.62 -13.41 2.43
N GLY A 36 15.92 -13.58 1.31
CA GLY A 36 15.32 -14.85 0.89
C GLY A 36 14.15 -15.35 1.76
N SER A 37 13.76 -14.59 2.78
CA SER A 37 12.62 -14.89 3.65
C SER A 37 11.29 -14.47 3.01
N PRO A 38 10.17 -15.14 3.30
CA PRO A 38 8.85 -14.72 2.86
C PRO A 38 8.53 -13.30 3.31
N MET A 39 8.04 -12.47 2.39
CA MET A 39 7.55 -11.13 2.71
C MET A 39 6.27 -11.19 3.55
N THR A 40 5.98 -10.11 4.27
CA THR A 40 4.74 -9.97 5.03
C THR A 40 3.60 -9.61 4.08
N PHE A 41 2.49 -10.34 4.15
CA PHE A 41 1.25 -9.96 3.49
C PHE A 41 0.66 -8.73 4.18
N ILE A 42 0.55 -7.63 3.43
CA ILE A 42 0.03 -6.35 3.93
C ILE A 42 -1.48 -6.30 3.73
N GLY A 43 -1.97 -6.68 2.55
CA GLY A 43 -3.39 -6.64 2.26
C GLY A 43 -3.73 -7.01 0.82
N GLN A 44 -5.03 -7.09 0.54
CA GLN A 44 -5.57 -7.36 -0.79
C GLN A 44 -6.63 -6.34 -1.17
N PHE A 45 -6.74 -6.05 -2.47
CA PHE A 45 -7.61 -5.01 -3.00
C PHE A 45 -8.24 -5.46 -4.34
N PRO A 46 -9.57 -5.45 -4.47
CA PRO A 46 -10.23 -5.74 -5.74
C PRO A 46 -9.83 -4.72 -6.81
N LEU A 47 -9.52 -5.19 -8.02
CA LEU A 47 -9.25 -4.31 -9.16
C LEU A 47 -10.57 -3.74 -9.71
N PRO A 48 -10.53 -2.52 -10.30
CA PRO A 48 -11.68 -1.96 -10.98
C PRO A 48 -11.99 -2.73 -12.27
N GLY A 49 -13.24 -3.15 -12.45
CA GLY A 49 -13.69 -3.81 -13.67
C GLY A 49 -14.85 -4.78 -13.43
N PRO A 50 -15.38 -5.39 -14.51
CA PRO A 50 -16.51 -6.30 -14.43
C PRO A 50 -16.13 -7.72 -13.96
N SER A 51 -14.86 -8.10 -14.07
CA SER A 51 -14.35 -9.42 -13.70
C SER A 51 -13.70 -9.36 -12.33
N LEU A 52 -13.92 -10.40 -11.51
CA LEU A 52 -13.22 -10.53 -10.23
C LEU A 52 -11.73 -10.68 -10.46
N ARG A 53 -10.97 -9.65 -10.08
CA ARG A 53 -9.51 -9.65 -10.02
C ARG A 53 -9.08 -8.98 -8.73
N MET A 54 -7.96 -9.45 -8.20
CA MET A 54 -7.43 -9.07 -6.90
C MET A 54 -5.97 -8.66 -7.04
N SER A 55 -5.57 -7.61 -6.34
CA SER A 55 -4.17 -7.34 -6.07
C SER A 55 -3.80 -7.81 -4.67
N TYR A 56 -2.56 -8.25 -4.48
CA TYR A 56 -2.02 -8.61 -3.17
C TYR A 56 -0.71 -7.86 -2.94
N LEU A 57 -0.66 -7.08 -1.87
CA LEU A 57 0.52 -6.32 -1.47
C LEU A 57 1.33 -7.12 -0.45
N PHE A 58 2.61 -7.28 -0.75
CA PHE A 58 3.61 -7.89 0.12
C PHE A 58 4.77 -6.93 0.30
N MET A 59 5.38 -6.94 1.49
CA MET A 59 6.56 -6.15 1.79
C MET A 59 7.45 -6.85 2.81
N THR A 60 8.76 -6.76 2.62
CA THR A 60 9.73 -7.17 3.63
C THR A 60 9.54 -6.31 4.89
N GLN A 61 9.49 -6.96 6.05
CA GLN A 61 9.55 -6.28 7.34
C GLN A 61 10.74 -6.78 8.13
N ASP A 62 11.86 -6.09 8.01
CA ASP A 62 13.08 -6.37 8.75
C ASP A 62 13.24 -5.42 9.94
N GLU A 63 13.80 -5.91 11.05
CA GLU A 63 13.90 -5.15 12.30
C GLU A 63 14.92 -4.01 12.23
N GLU A 64 15.93 -4.16 11.36
CA GLU A 64 17.04 -3.21 11.23
C GLU A 64 16.73 -2.13 10.18
N SER A 65 15.58 -2.20 9.50
CA SER A 65 15.17 -1.31 8.40
C SER A 65 16.23 -1.20 7.30
N LEU A 66 16.88 -2.31 6.99
CA LEU A 66 17.92 -2.43 5.98
C LEU A 66 17.38 -2.72 4.59
N ALA A 67 16.16 -3.27 4.47
CA ALA A 67 15.55 -3.53 3.18
C ALA A 67 15.19 -2.22 2.47
N GLY A 68 15.58 -2.09 1.21
CA GLY A 68 15.17 -0.99 0.32
C GLY A 68 13.71 -1.09 -0.12
N THR A 69 12.77 -1.21 0.83
CA THR A 69 11.34 -1.41 0.56
C THR A 69 10.69 -0.22 -0.15
N PHE A 70 11.36 0.94 -0.18
CA PHE A 70 10.93 2.14 -0.90
C PHE A 70 11.12 2.03 -2.42
N GLU A 71 11.97 1.12 -2.90
CA GLU A 71 12.24 0.97 -4.33
C GLU A 71 11.21 0.06 -5.00
N ALA A 72 10.57 0.54 -6.07
CA ALA A 72 9.48 -0.20 -6.70
C ALA A 72 9.90 -1.54 -7.34
N GLU A 73 11.16 -1.64 -7.74
CA GLU A 73 11.73 -2.82 -8.40
C GLU A 73 12.92 -3.40 -7.64
N GLY A 74 13.15 -2.97 -6.38
CA GLY A 74 14.27 -3.41 -5.54
C GLY A 74 14.13 -4.83 -5.00
N GLY A 75 12.96 -5.48 -5.18
CA GLY A 75 12.71 -6.84 -4.73
C GLY A 75 12.37 -6.99 -3.24
N GLU A 76 12.08 -5.88 -2.56
CA GLU A 76 11.70 -5.84 -1.14
C GLU A 76 10.21 -5.51 -0.90
N ASN A 77 9.45 -5.33 -1.98
CA ASN A 77 8.00 -5.29 -1.98
C ASN A 77 7.48 -5.93 -3.28
N ALA A 78 6.20 -6.31 -3.30
CA ALA A 78 5.54 -6.80 -4.50
C ALA A 78 4.03 -6.52 -4.46
N LEU A 79 3.49 -6.03 -5.58
CA LEU A 79 2.05 -5.93 -5.82
C LEU A 79 1.64 -6.93 -6.91
N LEU A 80 1.18 -8.11 -6.48
CA LEU A 80 0.78 -9.18 -7.38
C LEU A 80 -0.65 -8.99 -7.86
N ILE A 81 -0.97 -9.44 -9.08
CA ILE A 81 -2.34 -9.38 -9.62
C ILE A 81 -2.81 -10.80 -9.99
N GLN A 82 -4.03 -11.16 -9.59
CA GLN A 82 -4.69 -12.39 -10.01
C GLN A 82 -6.16 -12.18 -10.38
N PRO A 83 -6.75 -13.06 -11.20
CA PRO A 83 -6.06 -13.96 -12.11
C PRO A 83 -5.37 -13.17 -13.26
N GLY A 84 -4.51 -13.88 -13.99
CA GLY A 84 -3.91 -13.41 -15.24
C GLY A 84 -2.89 -12.28 -15.12
N GLY A 85 -2.44 -11.93 -13.92
CA GLY A 85 -1.31 -11.02 -13.74
C GLY A 85 0.01 -11.64 -14.20
N ARG A 86 1.00 -10.78 -14.45
CA ARG A 86 2.39 -11.16 -14.69
C ARG A 86 3.18 -10.92 -13.41
N VAL A 87 4.00 -11.90 -13.03
CA VAL A 87 4.99 -11.70 -11.97
C VAL A 87 6.20 -10.99 -12.61
N PRO A 88 6.56 -9.78 -12.16
CA PRO A 88 7.72 -9.06 -12.70
C PRO A 88 9.02 -9.81 -12.43
N SER A 89 10.05 -9.62 -13.27
CA SER A 89 11.31 -10.37 -13.17
C SER A 89 12.14 -10.10 -11.91
N PHE A 90 11.91 -8.97 -11.23
CA PHE A 90 12.54 -8.65 -9.95
C PHE A 90 11.86 -9.34 -8.76
N VAL A 91 10.69 -9.96 -8.96
CA VAL A 91 9.96 -10.67 -7.92
C VAL A 91 10.23 -12.16 -8.03
N THR A 92 10.68 -12.76 -6.93
CA THR A 92 10.76 -14.22 -6.77
C THR A 92 9.87 -14.64 -5.62
N GLY A 93 9.47 -15.92 -5.57
CA GLY A 93 8.51 -16.38 -4.57
C GLY A 93 8.36 -17.88 -4.50
N LEU A 94 7.50 -18.31 -3.58
CA LEU A 94 7.21 -19.71 -3.27
C LEU A 94 5.76 -20.02 -3.65
N ALA A 95 5.50 -21.22 -4.17
CA ALA A 95 4.14 -21.71 -4.41
C ALA A 95 3.48 -22.17 -3.08
N THR A 96 3.17 -21.22 -2.19
CA THR A 96 2.56 -21.47 -0.88
C THR A 96 1.43 -20.49 -0.60
N GLY A 97 0.37 -20.98 0.04
CA GLY A 97 -0.80 -20.18 0.42
C GLY A 97 -0.66 -19.46 1.78
N THR A 98 0.38 -19.78 2.55
CA THR A 98 0.53 -19.31 3.93
C THR A 98 1.91 -18.71 4.18
N GLY A 99 1.97 -17.69 5.04
CA GLY A 99 3.20 -17.00 5.41
C GLY A 99 2.93 -15.86 6.41
N PRO A 100 3.91 -14.96 6.63
CA PRO A 100 3.80 -13.87 7.58
C PRO A 100 2.70 -12.87 7.20
N THR A 101 1.95 -12.37 8.16
CA THR A 101 0.88 -11.39 7.94
C THR A 101 1.16 -10.11 8.69
N LEU A 102 0.54 -9.01 8.24
CA LEU A 102 0.43 -7.78 8.98
C LEU A 102 0.02 -8.03 10.43
N TRP A 103 0.60 -7.26 11.32
CA TRP A 103 0.51 -7.42 12.77
C TRP A 103 0.50 -6.05 13.43
N ARG A 104 0.18 -6.02 14.73
CA ARG A 104 0.32 -4.85 15.62
C ARG A 104 1.15 -5.22 16.84
N ARG A 105 1.70 -4.24 17.53
CA ARG A 105 2.48 -4.49 18.75
C ARG A 105 1.55 -5.03 19.84
N GLY A 106 2.03 -6.05 20.53
CA GLY A 106 1.41 -6.58 21.72
C GLY A 106 1.75 -5.77 22.97
N SER A 107 1.59 -6.41 24.12
CA SER A 107 1.90 -5.81 25.42
C SER A 107 3.40 -5.60 25.64
N GLN A 108 4.23 -6.42 24.98
CA GLN A 108 5.68 -6.32 24.99
C GLN A 108 6.18 -5.72 23.68
N TRP A 109 7.28 -4.97 23.73
CA TRP A 109 7.83 -4.27 22.56
C TRP A 109 8.12 -5.19 21.36
N THR A 110 8.53 -6.43 21.62
CA THR A 110 8.87 -7.45 20.62
C THR A 110 7.70 -8.35 20.24
N GLU A 111 6.57 -8.23 20.92
CA GLU A 111 5.39 -9.06 20.65
C GLU A 111 4.70 -8.56 19.39
N ARG A 112 4.58 -9.43 18.38
CA ARG A 112 3.87 -9.17 17.12
C ARG A 112 2.57 -9.95 17.12
N VAL A 113 1.45 -9.26 17.21
CA VAL A 113 0.10 -9.86 17.22
C VAL A 113 -0.48 -9.75 15.82
N PRO A 114 -0.70 -10.85 15.09
CA PRO A 114 -1.34 -10.82 13.78
C PRO A 114 -2.68 -10.08 13.80
N VAL A 115 -2.96 -9.32 12.76
CA VAL A 115 -4.23 -8.62 12.59
C VAL A 115 -4.87 -9.00 11.26
N GLU A 116 -6.19 -8.91 11.23
CA GLU A 116 -6.99 -9.00 10.02
C GLU A 116 -8.12 -7.98 10.11
N LEU A 117 -8.14 -7.05 9.15
CA LEU A 117 -8.96 -5.84 9.22
C LEU A 117 -9.83 -5.73 7.97
N HIS A 118 -11.13 -5.50 8.17
CA HIS A 118 -11.99 -5.01 7.10
C HIS A 118 -11.60 -3.58 6.74
N ILE A 119 -11.67 -3.27 5.44
CA ILE A 119 -11.50 -1.92 4.92
C ILE A 119 -12.89 -1.35 4.60
N ASP A 120 -13.24 -0.26 5.27
CA ASP A 120 -14.42 0.53 4.96
C ASP A 120 -14.00 1.75 4.13
N VAL A 121 -14.57 1.85 2.91
CA VAL A 121 -14.33 2.96 1.99
C VAL A 121 -15.50 3.92 2.05
N HIS A 122 -15.21 5.17 2.40
CA HIS A 122 -16.19 6.25 2.49
C HIS A 122 -15.89 7.28 1.41
N LEU A 123 -16.94 7.86 0.81
CA LEU A 123 -16.77 9.05 -0.02
C LEU A 123 -16.38 10.23 0.87
N PRO A 124 -15.42 11.07 0.46
CA PRO A 124 -15.08 12.27 1.19
C PRO A 124 -16.28 13.23 1.21
N ASP A 125 -16.40 14.00 2.29
CA ASP A 125 -17.28 15.17 2.28
C ASP A 125 -16.69 16.30 1.41
N GLU A 126 -17.49 17.33 1.13
CA GLU A 126 -17.11 18.42 0.24
C GLU A 126 -15.86 19.18 0.73
N ALA A 127 -15.71 19.33 2.05
CA ALA A 127 -14.55 19.98 2.64
C ALA A 127 -13.28 19.15 2.41
N THR A 128 -13.33 17.86 2.73
CA THR A 128 -12.22 16.92 2.54
C THR A 128 -11.81 16.84 1.07
N ALA A 129 -12.79 16.75 0.15
CA ALA A 129 -12.53 16.75 -1.28
C ALA A 129 -11.84 18.05 -1.74
N SER A 130 -12.31 19.21 -1.28
CA SER A 130 -11.73 20.51 -1.61
C SER A 130 -10.29 20.68 -1.09
N PHE A 131 -9.99 20.17 0.10
CA PHE A 131 -8.63 20.16 0.64
C PHE A 131 -7.72 19.26 -0.19
N PHE A 132 -8.19 18.06 -0.53
CA PHE A 132 -7.44 17.13 -1.38
C PHE A 132 -7.10 17.74 -2.74
N GLU A 133 -8.07 18.34 -3.43
CA GLU A 133 -7.84 19.01 -4.72
C GLU A 133 -6.83 20.15 -4.63
N ARG A 134 -6.85 20.90 -3.54
CA ARG A 134 -5.88 21.99 -3.29
C ARG A 134 -4.47 21.45 -3.07
N GLU A 135 -4.33 20.38 -2.28
CA GLU A 135 -3.04 19.72 -2.05
C GLU A 135 -2.45 19.16 -3.35
N VAL A 136 -3.27 18.49 -4.17
CA VAL A 136 -2.87 18.03 -5.50
C VAL A 136 -2.34 19.19 -6.35
N ALA A 137 -3.08 20.31 -6.39
CA ALA A 137 -2.69 21.48 -7.18
C ALA A 137 -1.39 22.11 -6.67
N TYR A 138 -1.21 22.18 -5.35
CA TYR A 138 0.03 22.64 -4.71
C TYR A 138 1.21 21.75 -5.10
N GLN A 139 1.08 20.42 -4.97
CA GLN A 139 2.15 19.49 -5.31
C GLN A 139 2.51 19.48 -6.80
N ASP A 140 1.54 19.66 -7.70
CA ASP A 140 1.79 19.80 -9.13
C ASP A 140 2.53 21.11 -9.45
N ALA A 141 2.15 22.22 -8.80
CA ALA A 141 2.85 23.50 -8.92
C ALA A 141 4.31 23.39 -8.42
N ALA A 142 4.51 22.79 -7.24
CA ALA A 142 5.84 22.55 -6.67
C ALA A 142 6.73 21.71 -7.59
N ARG A 143 6.19 20.62 -8.17
CA ARG A 143 6.90 19.78 -9.15
C ARG A 143 7.31 20.54 -10.40
N ARG A 144 6.49 21.50 -10.85
CA ARG A 144 6.77 22.34 -12.03
C ARG A 144 7.62 23.56 -11.72
N GLY A 145 8.03 23.77 -10.47
CA GLY A 145 8.75 24.97 -10.04
C GLY A 145 7.92 26.26 -10.15
N VAL A 146 6.59 26.13 -10.12
CA VAL A 146 5.65 27.26 -10.19
C VAL A 146 5.35 27.73 -8.77
N HIS A 147 5.44 29.03 -8.54
CA HIS A 147 5.02 29.61 -7.27
C HIS A 147 3.51 29.43 -7.08
N PHE A 148 3.12 28.80 -5.99
CA PHE A 148 1.72 28.63 -5.61
C PHE A 148 1.40 29.64 -4.51
N ASP A 149 0.57 30.62 -4.82
CA ASP A 149 0.10 31.66 -3.89
C ASP A 149 -1.06 31.12 -3.05
N GLY A 150 -0.76 30.08 -2.25
CA GLY A 150 -1.68 29.48 -1.32
C GLY A 150 -1.33 29.92 0.10
N ASP A 151 -2.34 30.21 0.93
CA ASP A 151 -2.14 30.46 2.36
C ASP A 151 -1.29 29.34 2.97
N ASN A 152 -0.24 29.69 3.73
CA ASN A 152 0.67 28.76 4.43
C ASN A 152 -0.05 27.84 5.43
N ASP A 153 -1.35 28.03 5.65
CA ASP A 153 -2.23 27.16 6.44
C ASP A 153 -2.88 26.11 5.51
N HIS A 154 -2.03 25.34 4.84
CA HIS A 154 -2.47 24.13 4.15
C HIS A 154 -2.86 23.12 5.22
N GLY A 155 -4.14 23.11 5.59
CA GLY A 155 -4.73 22.06 6.41
C GLY A 155 -4.26 20.71 5.87
N ARG A 156 -3.53 19.96 6.70
CA ARG A 156 -2.96 18.68 6.30
C ARG A 156 -4.12 17.73 6.03
N VAL A 157 -4.08 16.99 4.93
CA VAL A 157 -5.02 15.87 4.74
C VAL A 157 -4.73 14.86 5.85
N ASP A 158 -5.64 14.76 6.82
CA ASP A 158 -5.47 13.95 8.04
C ASP A 158 -5.40 12.45 7.75
N CYS A 159 -6.04 11.98 6.68
CA CYS A 159 -6.01 10.59 6.24
C CYS A 159 -5.58 10.52 4.77
N ARG A 160 -4.37 10.01 4.53
CA ARG A 160 -3.76 9.84 3.22
C ARG A 160 -3.89 8.39 2.72
N SER A 161 -4.69 7.56 3.39
CA SER A 161 -5.08 6.22 2.94
C SER A 161 -6.37 6.24 2.12
N TYR A 162 -6.28 6.06 0.79
CA TYR A 162 -7.42 6.12 -0.14
C TYR A 162 -7.20 5.31 -1.43
N VAL A 163 -8.28 5.09 -2.19
CA VAL A 163 -8.29 4.31 -3.44
C VAL A 163 -8.77 5.20 -4.58
N GLY A 164 -8.09 5.14 -5.72
CA GLY A 164 -8.36 5.97 -6.89
C GLY A 164 -8.00 7.44 -6.69
N GLY A 165 -8.21 8.25 -7.72
CA GLY A 165 -7.78 9.66 -7.73
C GLY A 165 -6.32 9.82 -8.16
N GLN A 166 -5.57 10.65 -7.43
CA GLN A 166 -4.15 10.95 -7.71
C GLN A 166 -3.31 10.76 -6.45
N PRO A 167 -2.06 10.31 -6.55
CA PRO A 167 -1.19 10.15 -5.39
C PRO A 167 -0.82 11.51 -4.79
N LEU A 168 -0.73 11.56 -3.46
CA LEU A 168 -0.20 12.69 -2.70
C LEU A 168 1.19 12.33 -2.20
N LEU A 169 2.20 12.63 -3.02
CA LEU A 169 3.59 12.26 -2.79
C LEU A 169 4.24 13.18 -1.74
N TRP A 170 5.18 12.68 -0.95
CA TRP A 170 5.96 13.53 -0.05
C TRP A 170 7.08 14.24 -0.79
N GLN A 171 7.72 13.56 -1.74
CA GLN A 171 8.82 14.12 -2.54
C GLN A 171 8.42 14.23 -4.03
N PRO A 172 8.83 15.31 -4.71
CA PRO A 172 8.47 15.54 -6.11
C PRO A 172 9.19 14.61 -7.11
N TRP A 173 10.19 13.84 -6.66
CA TRP A 173 11.01 12.95 -7.50
C TRP A 173 10.80 11.46 -7.25
N THR A 174 9.82 11.05 -6.43
CA THR A 174 9.61 9.64 -6.03
C THR A 174 9.10 8.73 -7.15
N THR A 175 8.60 9.29 -8.26
CA THR A 175 7.99 8.48 -9.33
C THR A 175 8.96 8.20 -10.47
N ASP A 176 9.47 6.97 -10.52
CA ASP A 176 10.16 6.43 -11.70
C ASP A 176 9.20 5.83 -12.74
N LEU A 177 7.89 5.86 -12.48
CA LEU A 177 6.86 5.36 -13.39
C LEU A 177 6.49 6.40 -14.44
N ASP A 178 6.42 5.97 -15.70
CA ASP A 178 5.88 6.81 -16.77
C ASP A 178 4.35 6.96 -16.67
N ALA A 179 3.80 7.88 -17.46
CA ALA A 179 2.40 8.27 -17.42
C ALA A 179 1.39 7.18 -17.84
N SER A 180 1.84 6.02 -18.35
CA SER A 180 0.97 4.89 -18.66
C SER A 180 0.50 4.14 -17.41
N TRP A 181 1.24 4.26 -16.30
CA TRP A 181 0.88 3.67 -15.02
C TRP A 181 -0.24 4.46 -14.35
N ARG A 182 -1.21 3.74 -13.80
CA ARG A 182 -2.40 4.31 -13.16
C ARG A 182 -2.32 4.14 -11.67
N PHE A 183 -2.46 5.24 -10.94
CA PHE A 183 -2.58 5.20 -9.49
C PHE A 183 -3.77 4.34 -9.07
N PHE A 184 -3.57 3.51 -8.05
CA PHE A 184 -4.56 2.58 -7.57
C PHE A 184 -4.97 2.85 -6.13
N PHE A 185 -4.04 2.82 -5.18
CA PHE A 185 -4.31 3.18 -3.79
C PHE A 185 -3.08 3.75 -3.11
N GLN A 186 -3.31 4.44 -2.00
CA GLN A 186 -2.29 4.92 -1.07
C GLN A 186 -2.60 4.40 0.34
N LEU A 187 -1.56 4.06 1.10
CA LEU A 187 -1.63 3.68 2.51
C LEU A 187 -0.67 4.56 3.31
N ASP A 188 -1.06 4.92 4.52
CA ASP A 188 -0.18 5.61 5.45
C ASP A 188 0.65 4.65 6.28
N ASP A 189 1.79 5.19 6.73
CA ASP A 189 2.57 4.64 7.82
C ASP A 189 1.68 4.40 9.05
N ALA A 190 1.97 3.33 9.77
CA ALA A 190 1.41 3.08 11.09
C ALA A 190 2.45 2.36 11.95
N GLU A 191 2.58 2.73 13.22
CA GLU A 191 3.57 2.16 14.13
C GLU A 191 3.07 0.87 14.80
N GLY A 192 1.76 0.61 14.70
CA GLY A 192 1.06 -0.51 15.33
C GLY A 192 1.06 -0.43 16.85
N TRP A 193 1.12 0.78 17.41
CA TRP A 193 1.06 1.08 18.84
C TRP A 193 -0.06 2.08 19.14
N GLY A 194 -0.62 2.01 20.35
CA GLY A 194 -1.69 2.91 20.76
C GLY A 194 -2.97 2.70 19.95
N ASP A 195 -3.37 3.73 19.21
CA ASP A 195 -4.58 3.73 18.38
C ASP A 195 -4.35 3.15 16.97
N ASP A 196 -3.11 2.80 16.62
CA ASP A 196 -2.78 2.17 15.33
C ASP A 196 -3.18 0.68 15.31
N GLU A 197 -3.95 0.31 14.30
CA GLU A 197 -4.46 -1.06 14.15
C GLU A 197 -3.43 -2.05 13.57
N TYR A 198 -2.34 -1.55 13.00
CA TYR A 198 -1.29 -2.35 12.37
C TYR A 198 0.06 -1.63 12.36
N ALA A 199 1.14 -2.39 12.18
CA ALA A 199 2.50 -1.90 12.01
C ALA A 199 2.94 -2.02 10.55
N LEU A 200 3.13 -0.87 9.90
CA LEU A 200 3.59 -0.72 8.52
C LEU A 200 4.45 0.54 8.42
N ASN A 201 5.76 0.36 8.34
CA ASN A 201 6.72 1.46 8.40
C ASN A 201 7.10 1.96 7.00
N PHE A 202 6.82 3.23 6.75
CA PHE A 202 7.22 4.04 5.60
C PHE A 202 7.98 5.29 6.04
N GLY A 203 8.68 5.25 7.17
CA GLY A 203 9.43 6.38 7.71
C GLY A 203 8.54 7.57 8.09
N GLY A 204 7.28 7.34 8.48
CA GLY A 204 6.28 8.39 8.72
C GLY A 204 5.70 9.00 7.44
N GLY A 205 5.91 8.34 6.30
CA GLY A 205 5.44 8.73 4.99
C GLY A 205 4.19 7.97 4.53
N SER A 206 4.09 7.73 3.22
CA SER A 206 2.99 7.00 2.61
C SER A 206 3.49 6.06 1.50
N GLY A 207 2.82 4.92 1.34
CA GLY A 207 3.04 3.97 0.26
C GLY A 207 2.00 4.07 -0.84
N TYR A 208 2.42 3.85 -2.09
CA TYR A 208 1.63 4.11 -3.29
C TYR A 208 1.63 2.89 -4.20
N ALA A 209 0.44 2.43 -4.56
CA ALA A 209 0.23 1.34 -5.50
C ALA A 209 -0.20 1.87 -6.87
N PHE A 210 0.39 1.31 -7.92
CA PHE A 210 0.08 1.61 -9.31
C PHE A 210 -0.19 0.32 -10.09
N LEU A 211 -1.04 0.43 -11.11
CA LEU A 211 -1.36 -0.63 -12.05
C LEU A 211 -0.86 -0.27 -13.45
N SER A 212 -0.35 -1.26 -14.19
CA SER A 212 -0.07 -1.11 -15.61
C SER A 212 -1.35 -0.82 -16.39
N GLU A 213 -1.24 -0.28 -17.60
CA GLU A 213 -2.40 0.06 -18.44
C GLU A 213 -3.33 -1.15 -18.68
N ASP A 214 -2.75 -2.34 -18.88
CA ASP A 214 -3.48 -3.60 -19.06
C ASP A 214 -3.90 -4.25 -17.72
N GLN A 215 -3.56 -3.63 -16.59
CA GLN A 215 -3.80 -4.09 -15.23
C GLN A 215 -3.25 -5.50 -14.97
N ARG A 216 -2.18 -5.90 -15.65
CA ARG A 216 -1.55 -7.21 -15.44
C ARG A 216 -0.32 -7.13 -14.56
N GLU A 217 0.17 -5.95 -14.24
CA GLU A 217 1.26 -5.74 -13.29
C GLU A 217 0.91 -4.64 -12.28
N GLY A 218 1.41 -4.82 -11.07
CA GLY A 218 1.43 -3.81 -10.04
C GLY A 218 2.84 -3.29 -9.79
N ARG A 219 2.93 -2.05 -9.30
CA ARG A 219 4.14 -1.48 -8.68
C ARG A 219 3.75 -0.84 -7.36
N PHE A 220 4.64 -0.95 -6.39
CA PHE A 220 4.47 -0.31 -5.09
C PHE A 220 5.79 0.35 -4.69
N PHE A 221 5.72 1.57 -4.19
CA PHE A 221 6.86 2.26 -3.58
C PHE A 221 6.34 3.17 -2.48
N TRP A 222 7.22 3.73 -1.68
CA TRP A 222 6.85 4.68 -0.64
C TRP A 222 7.90 5.77 -0.51
N ASP A 223 7.49 6.93 0.00
CA ASP A 223 8.39 8.02 0.37
C ASP A 223 7.96 8.66 1.69
N CYS A 224 8.90 9.39 2.29
CA CYS A 224 8.72 10.21 3.47
C CYS A 224 9.43 11.56 3.30
N VAL A 225 9.35 12.43 4.30
CA VAL A 225 10.02 13.75 4.32
C VAL A 225 11.52 13.63 4.59
#